data_AF-A0A960RAS6-F1
#
_entry.id   AF-A0A960RAS6-F1
#
_cell.length_a   1.000
_cell.length_b   1.000
_cell.length_c   1.000
_cell.angle_alpha   90.00
_cell.angle_beta   90.00
_cell.angle_gamma   90.00
#
_symmetry.space_group_name_H-M   'P 1'
#
loop_
_entity.id
_entity.type
_entity.pdbx_description
1 polymer ?
#
loop_
_entity_poly.entity_id
_entity_poly.type
_entity_poly.pdbx_seq_one_letter_code
_entity_poly.pdbx_strand_id
1 'polypeptide(L)'
;NSHCAAPACNPSRAALMSGLRPFQTGIYTNGDPAQGVMRETLTLNRHLLAQGFRVLGGGKIYHGFSSEGRDDTWTEWKGLFPSIKEHEENYNGLDRSHFDWGPVTAKTEDMGDTKLTDWAIGELKKESAEPLFLAVGYVKPHLPWYVPQEYFDRFPLESIQLPAFRDDDLDDIPPAGVKMAGPEGDHAAVLKGDQWQKGVQGYLATISYLDDQIGRLLDGLDASPRAGKTAIVLW
;
A
#
# COMPACT_ATOMS: atom_id res chain seq x y z
N ASN A 1 -15.69 -1.90 12.86
CA ASN A 1 -14.64 -2.83 13.29
C ASN A 1 -14.27 -3.69 12.09
N SER A 2 -13.17 -3.35 11.40
CA SER A 2 -12.78 -3.95 10.11
C SER A 2 -11.40 -4.57 10.24
N HIS A 3 -11.23 -5.82 9.82
CA HIS A 3 -9.99 -6.58 9.95
C HIS A 3 -9.61 -7.25 8.62
N CYS A 4 -8.31 -7.27 8.31
CA CYS A 4 -7.81 -8.04 7.19
C CYS A 4 -7.91 -9.55 7.45
N ALA A 5 -7.98 -10.35 6.39
CA ALA A 5 -8.01 -11.81 6.52
C ALA A 5 -6.64 -12.39 6.93
N ALA A 6 -5.55 -11.68 6.65
CA ALA A 6 -4.20 -12.00 7.06
C ALA A 6 -3.36 -10.71 7.12
N PRO A 7 -2.49 -10.52 8.14
CA PRO A 7 -1.65 -9.33 8.27
C PRO A 7 -0.39 -9.41 7.38
N ALA A 8 -0.54 -9.84 6.13
CA ALA A 8 0.52 -9.91 5.13
C ALA A 8 -0.04 -9.58 3.73
N CYS A 9 0.78 -8.96 2.88
CA CYS A 9 0.34 -8.40 1.60
C CYS A 9 -0.35 -9.43 0.69
N ASN A 10 0.32 -10.53 0.37
CA ASN A 10 -0.18 -11.54 -0.57
C ASN A 10 -1.47 -12.22 -0.10
N PRO A 11 -1.53 -12.85 1.09
CA PRO A 11 -2.74 -13.53 1.55
C PRO A 11 -3.92 -12.56 1.74
N SER A 12 -3.67 -11.33 2.21
CA SER A 12 -4.71 -10.32 2.38
C SER A 12 -5.32 -9.88 1.05
N ARG A 13 -4.47 -9.56 0.07
CA ARG A 13 -4.90 -9.11 -1.27
C ARG A 13 -5.60 -10.23 -2.03
N ALA A 14 -5.07 -11.45 -1.96
CA ALA A 14 -5.73 -12.61 -2.55
C ALA A 14 -7.13 -12.81 -1.93
N ALA A 15 -7.25 -12.68 -0.61
CA ALA A 15 -8.54 -12.82 0.07
C ALA A 15 -9.53 -11.72 -0.30
N LEU A 16 -9.07 -10.46 -0.40
CA LEU A 16 -9.92 -9.35 -0.82
C LEU A 16 -10.42 -9.53 -2.26
N MET A 17 -9.53 -9.88 -3.18
CA MET A 17 -9.87 -9.96 -4.60
C MET A 17 -10.68 -11.21 -4.94
N SER A 18 -10.53 -12.31 -4.19
CA SER A 18 -11.29 -13.56 -4.43
C SER A 18 -12.54 -13.71 -3.55
N GLY A 19 -12.62 -13.00 -2.43
CA GLY A 19 -13.59 -13.26 -1.38
C GLY A 19 -13.32 -14.54 -0.56
N LEU A 20 -12.22 -15.26 -0.82
CA LEU A 20 -11.87 -16.52 -0.16
C LEU A 20 -10.89 -16.29 0.98
N ARG A 21 -11.00 -17.07 2.06
CA ARG A 21 -10.07 -16.97 3.20
C ARG A 21 -8.75 -17.71 2.91
N PRO A 22 -7.63 -17.34 3.56
CA PRO A 22 -6.34 -18.05 3.47
C PRO A 22 -6.45 -19.57 3.62
N PHE A 23 -7.31 -20.07 4.51
CA PHE A 23 -7.50 -21.51 4.70
C PHE A 23 -8.14 -22.24 3.52
N GLN A 24 -8.83 -21.51 2.63
CA GLN A 24 -9.42 -22.04 1.40
C GLN A 24 -8.45 -21.94 0.23
N THR A 25 -7.70 -20.83 0.15
CA THR A 25 -6.77 -20.57 -0.96
C THR A 25 -5.42 -21.25 -0.76
N GLY A 26 -5.04 -21.57 0.48
CA GLY A 26 -3.71 -22.07 0.82
C GLY A 26 -2.61 -21.00 0.75
N ILE A 27 -2.97 -19.72 0.59
CA ILE A 27 -2.03 -18.60 0.55
C ILE A 27 -1.95 -18.02 1.96
N TYR A 28 -0.84 -18.22 2.65
CA TYR A 28 -0.63 -17.80 4.05
C TYR A 28 0.48 -16.75 4.20
N THR A 29 1.41 -16.69 3.25
CA THR A 29 2.60 -15.83 3.28
C THR A 29 2.80 -15.08 1.97
N ASN A 30 3.70 -14.09 1.99
CA ASN A 30 4.08 -13.37 0.78
C ASN A 30 4.81 -14.25 -0.26
N GLY A 31 5.41 -15.37 0.15
CA GLY A 31 6.11 -16.29 -0.73
C GLY A 31 5.22 -17.33 -1.42
N ASP A 32 3.96 -17.47 -0.99
CA ASP A 32 3.07 -18.52 -1.51
C ASP A 32 2.59 -18.20 -2.95
N PRO A 33 2.42 -19.22 -3.81
CA PRO A 33 2.17 -19.05 -5.24
C PRO A 33 0.71 -18.65 -5.53
N ALA A 34 0.36 -17.39 -5.28
CA ALA A 34 -0.99 -16.86 -5.53
C ALA A 34 -1.46 -17.05 -6.99
N GLN A 35 -0.52 -16.99 -7.94
CA GLN A 35 -0.79 -17.12 -9.37
C GLN A 35 -1.61 -18.35 -9.74
N GLY A 36 -1.25 -19.53 -9.22
CA GLY A 36 -1.94 -20.77 -9.57
C GLY A 36 -3.38 -20.80 -9.05
N VAL A 37 -3.59 -20.28 -7.84
CA VAL A 37 -4.90 -20.26 -7.18
C VAL A 37 -5.81 -19.21 -7.80
N MET A 38 -5.29 -17.99 -8.00
CA MET A 38 -6.09 -16.87 -8.53
C MET A 38 -6.49 -17.08 -9.99
N ARG A 39 -5.68 -17.77 -10.78
CA ARG A 39 -5.99 -18.11 -12.18
C ARG A 39 -7.33 -18.84 -12.31
N GLU A 40 -7.59 -19.77 -11.40
CA GLU A 40 -8.80 -20.60 -11.38
C GLU A 40 -9.95 -19.99 -10.54
N THR A 41 -9.69 -18.89 -9.84
CA THR A 41 -10.67 -18.26 -8.94
C THR A 41 -11.35 -17.06 -9.61
N LEU A 42 -12.67 -16.94 -9.49
CA LEU A 42 -13.38 -15.72 -9.92
C LEU A 42 -12.98 -14.56 -8.99
N THR A 43 -12.22 -13.61 -9.52
CA THR A 43 -11.80 -12.40 -8.80
C THR A 43 -12.78 -11.24 -9.03
N LEU A 44 -12.76 -10.25 -8.13
CA LEU A 44 -13.62 -9.08 -8.17
C LEU A 44 -13.54 -8.34 -9.52
N ASN A 45 -12.31 -8.10 -10.01
CA ASN A 45 -12.11 -7.42 -11.29
C ASN A 45 -12.63 -8.26 -12.47
N ARG A 46 -12.43 -9.59 -12.45
CA ARG A 46 -13.00 -10.49 -13.47
C ARG A 46 -14.52 -10.54 -13.44
N HIS A 47 -15.12 -10.52 -12.25
CA HIS A 47 -16.56 -10.48 -12.09
C HIS A 47 -17.14 -9.20 -12.70
N LEU A 48 -16.56 -8.04 -12.37
CA LEU A 48 -17.01 -6.74 -12.90
C LEU A 48 -16.81 -6.64 -14.42
N LEU A 49 -15.68 -7.13 -14.93
CA LEU A 49 -15.40 -7.19 -16.37
C LEU A 49 -16.48 -7.99 -17.10
N ALA A 50 -16.87 -9.15 -16.55
CA ALA A 50 -17.94 -9.98 -17.11
C ALA A 50 -19.34 -9.33 -17.04
N GLN A 51 -19.54 -8.35 -16.15
CA GLN A 51 -20.77 -7.56 -16.06
C GLN A 51 -20.76 -6.31 -16.96
N GLY A 52 -19.76 -6.18 -17.85
CA GLY A 52 -19.67 -5.07 -18.80
C GLY A 52 -19.10 -3.78 -18.21
N PHE A 53 -18.40 -3.86 -17.07
CA PHE A 53 -17.61 -2.74 -16.58
C PHE A 53 -16.34 -2.59 -17.41
N ARG A 54 -15.96 -1.35 -17.66
CA ARG A 54 -14.57 -1.03 -17.97
C ARG A 54 -13.76 -1.17 -16.68
N VAL A 55 -12.79 -2.08 -16.65
CA VAL A 55 -12.02 -2.43 -15.44
C VAL A 55 -10.59 -1.98 -15.62
N LEU A 56 -10.19 -0.94 -14.90
CA LEU A 56 -8.86 -0.34 -14.96
C LEU A 56 -8.15 -0.50 -13.63
N GLY A 57 -6.83 -0.70 -13.67
CA GLY A 57 -6.04 -0.77 -12.44
C GLY A 57 -4.62 -0.24 -12.60
N GLY A 58 -4.10 0.30 -11.50
CA GLY A 58 -2.72 0.77 -11.38
C GLY A 58 -2.21 0.64 -9.96
N GLY A 59 -0.89 0.65 -9.81
CA GLY A 59 -0.22 0.49 -8.53
C GLY A 59 -0.19 -0.97 -8.06
N LYS A 60 -0.35 -1.17 -6.76
CA LYS A 60 -0.31 -2.47 -6.08
C LYS A 60 -1.72 -2.89 -5.70
N ILE A 61 -2.39 -3.67 -6.56
CA ILE A 61 -3.69 -4.31 -6.27
C ILE A 61 -3.47 -5.74 -5.81
N TYR A 62 -2.79 -6.53 -6.63
CA TYR A 62 -2.22 -7.82 -6.22
C TYR A 62 -0.82 -7.65 -5.64
N HIS A 63 -0.28 -8.69 -4.98
CA HIS A 63 1.05 -8.62 -4.38
C HIS A 63 2.16 -8.55 -5.43
N GLY A 64 2.07 -9.36 -6.48
CA GLY A 64 2.91 -9.32 -7.67
C GLY A 64 2.09 -9.16 -8.94
N PHE A 65 2.73 -8.69 -10.01
CA PHE A 65 2.10 -8.49 -11.31
C PHE A 65 1.48 -9.78 -11.86
N SER A 66 2.17 -10.92 -11.69
CA SER A 66 1.71 -12.23 -12.16
C SER A 66 0.77 -12.92 -11.18
N SER A 67 0.45 -12.32 -10.03
CA SER A 67 -0.32 -12.99 -8.98
C SER A 67 -1.74 -13.37 -9.39
N GLU A 68 -2.33 -12.72 -10.39
CA GLU A 68 -3.64 -13.12 -10.92
C GLU A 68 -3.55 -14.28 -11.93
N GLY A 69 -2.39 -14.47 -12.55
CA GLY A 69 -2.10 -15.62 -13.41
C GLY A 69 -2.83 -15.67 -14.75
N ARG A 70 -3.35 -14.53 -15.21
CA ARG A 70 -4.08 -14.35 -16.45
C ARG A 70 -3.83 -12.96 -17.04
N ASP A 71 -3.91 -12.85 -18.35
CA ASP A 71 -3.70 -11.59 -19.08
C ASP A 71 -5.02 -10.92 -19.50
N ASP A 72 -6.15 -11.60 -19.35
CA ASP A 72 -7.49 -11.18 -19.80
C ASP A 72 -8.40 -10.67 -18.66
N THR A 73 -7.80 -10.10 -17.62
CA THR A 73 -8.51 -9.78 -16.36
C THR A 73 -8.72 -8.28 -16.10
N TRP A 74 -8.14 -7.44 -16.95
CA TRP A 74 -8.27 -5.99 -16.92
C TRP A 74 -8.56 -5.48 -18.33
N THR A 75 -9.41 -4.46 -18.46
CA THR A 75 -9.47 -3.71 -19.71
C THR A 75 -8.14 -2.99 -19.95
N GLU A 76 -7.55 -2.46 -18.88
CA GLU A 76 -6.21 -1.87 -18.89
C GLU A 76 -5.56 -2.00 -17.51
N TRP A 77 -4.28 -2.39 -17.50
CA TRP A 77 -3.47 -2.49 -16.30
C TRP A 77 -2.17 -1.71 -16.48
N LYS A 78 -1.93 -0.72 -15.61
CA LYS A 78 -0.74 0.14 -15.66
C LYS A 78 0.46 -0.39 -14.87
N GLY A 79 0.24 -1.36 -13.98
CA GLY A 79 1.29 -1.82 -13.08
C GLY A 79 1.74 -0.75 -12.08
N LEU A 80 2.92 -0.94 -11.51
CA LEU A 80 3.50 -0.04 -10.52
C LEU A 80 4.06 1.22 -11.18
N PHE A 81 3.83 2.37 -10.54
CA PHE A 81 4.44 3.63 -10.92
C PHE A 81 5.73 3.80 -10.10
N PRO A 82 6.91 3.85 -10.73
CA PRO A 82 8.18 3.91 -10.01
C PRO A 82 8.38 5.29 -9.38
N SER A 83 8.91 5.28 -8.16
CA SER A 83 9.54 6.46 -7.56
C SER A 83 11.03 6.47 -7.92
N ILE A 84 11.66 7.65 -7.88
CA ILE A 84 13.10 7.77 -8.12
C ILE A 84 13.84 7.08 -6.98
N LYS A 85 14.87 6.29 -7.32
CA LYS A 85 15.85 5.81 -6.34
C LYS A 85 17.00 6.81 -6.32
N GLU A 86 17.17 7.50 -5.20
CA GLU A 86 18.15 8.58 -5.10
C GLU A 86 19.43 8.18 -4.35
N HIS A 87 19.45 7.04 -3.65
CA HIS A 87 20.56 6.67 -2.75
C HIS A 87 20.87 5.18 -2.82
N GLU A 88 22.12 4.84 -2.50
CA GLU A 88 22.59 3.46 -2.33
C GLU A 88 22.54 2.99 -0.87
N GLU A 89 22.76 3.90 0.08
CA GLU A 89 22.76 3.63 1.52
C GLU A 89 21.48 4.12 2.21
N ASN A 90 21.16 3.52 3.37
CA ASN A 90 19.99 3.85 4.17
C ASN A 90 20.19 5.15 4.95
N TYR A 91 19.19 6.03 4.91
CA TYR A 91 19.19 7.31 5.62
C TYR A 91 19.15 7.19 7.13
N ASN A 92 18.44 6.19 7.64
CA ASN A 92 18.33 5.94 9.07
C ASN A 92 19.62 5.36 9.69
N GLY A 93 20.62 5.02 8.86
CA GLY A 93 21.89 4.41 9.28
C GLY A 93 21.77 2.95 9.74
N LEU A 94 20.59 2.32 9.59
CA LEU A 94 20.37 0.91 9.89
C LEU A 94 20.69 0.07 8.65
N ASP A 95 21.62 -0.88 8.77
CA ASP A 95 21.92 -1.87 7.72
C ASP A 95 20.84 -2.98 7.70
N ARG A 96 19.63 -2.62 7.22
CA ARG A 96 18.45 -3.49 7.20
C ARG A 96 17.66 -3.42 5.89
N SER A 97 18.37 -3.43 4.76
CA SER A 97 17.74 -3.47 3.42
C SER A 97 16.71 -2.35 3.25
N HIS A 98 15.50 -2.64 2.78
CA HIS A 98 14.43 -1.67 2.54
C HIS A 98 13.78 -1.08 3.81
N PHE A 99 14.21 -1.47 5.02
CA PHE A 99 13.71 -0.93 6.28
C PHE A 99 14.36 0.44 6.57
N ASP A 100 13.86 1.48 5.90
CA ASP A 100 14.46 2.82 5.92
C ASP A 100 13.43 3.95 5.85
N TRP A 101 13.85 5.15 6.27
CA TRP A 101 13.07 6.39 6.27
C TRP A 101 13.96 7.62 6.16
N GLY A 102 13.48 8.62 5.44
CA GLY A 102 14.18 9.90 5.31
C GLY A 102 13.53 10.81 4.27
N PRO A 103 13.76 12.13 4.40
CA PRO A 103 13.35 13.07 3.36
C PRO A 103 14.16 12.84 2.09
N VAL A 104 13.48 12.88 0.95
CA VAL A 104 14.14 12.79 -0.36
C VAL A 104 14.17 14.13 -1.08
N THR A 105 15.07 14.24 -2.06
CA THR A 105 15.21 15.45 -2.90
C THR A 105 14.26 15.47 -4.09
N ALA A 106 13.67 14.32 -4.45
CA ALA A 106 12.61 14.24 -5.44
C ALA A 106 11.47 15.16 -5.09
N LYS A 107 10.86 15.71 -6.12
CA LYS A 107 9.65 16.50 -5.97
C LYS A 107 8.46 15.57 -5.80
N THR A 108 7.40 16.10 -5.21
CA THR A 108 6.12 15.41 -5.05
C THR A 108 5.57 14.86 -6.38
N GLU A 109 5.75 15.59 -7.49
CA GLU A 109 5.37 15.16 -8.85
C GLU A 109 6.14 13.92 -9.37
N ASP A 110 7.35 13.68 -8.86
CA ASP A 110 8.20 12.56 -9.27
C ASP A 110 7.89 11.26 -8.52
N MET A 111 7.10 11.34 -7.45
CA MET A 111 6.74 10.20 -6.62
C MET A 111 5.79 9.25 -7.36
N GLY A 112 5.96 7.95 -7.14
CA GLY A 112 5.18 6.91 -7.82
C GLY A 112 3.68 7.02 -7.56
N ASP A 113 3.28 7.21 -6.29
CA ASP A 113 1.87 7.34 -5.91
C ASP A 113 1.23 8.65 -6.43
N THR A 114 2.04 9.69 -6.66
CA THR A 114 1.59 10.92 -7.35
C THR A 114 1.28 10.63 -8.81
N LYS A 115 2.19 9.97 -9.52
CA LYS A 115 2.00 9.59 -10.93
C LYS A 115 0.80 8.64 -11.10
N LEU A 116 0.61 7.73 -10.15
CA LEU A 116 -0.56 6.86 -10.08
C LEU A 116 -1.86 7.68 -9.94
N THR A 117 -1.85 8.68 -9.05
CA THR A 117 -2.99 9.59 -8.84
C THR A 117 -3.30 10.39 -10.10
N ASP A 118 -2.28 10.95 -10.75
CA ASP A 118 -2.44 11.70 -12.01
C ASP A 118 -3.05 10.85 -13.11
N TRP A 119 -2.59 9.60 -13.25
CA TRP A 119 -3.19 8.64 -14.18
C TRP A 119 -4.66 8.37 -13.84
N ALA A 120 -4.97 8.08 -12.58
CA ALA A 120 -6.33 7.78 -12.13
C ALA A 120 -7.29 8.96 -12.37
N ILE A 121 -6.87 10.20 -12.05
CA ILE A 121 -7.63 11.42 -12.36
C ILE A 121 -7.84 11.56 -13.87
N GLY A 122 -6.82 11.24 -14.67
CA GLY A 122 -6.93 11.21 -16.14
C GLY A 122 -8.00 10.22 -16.63
N GLU A 123 -8.10 9.03 -16.04
CA GLU A 123 -9.15 8.06 -16.39
C GLU A 123 -10.55 8.51 -15.94
N LEU A 124 -10.67 9.16 -14.78
CA LEU A 124 -11.95 9.66 -14.27
C LEU A 124 -12.57 10.70 -15.21
N LYS A 125 -11.74 11.55 -15.83
CA LYS A 125 -12.17 12.58 -16.79
C LYS A 125 -12.71 12.02 -18.11
N LYS A 126 -12.44 10.75 -18.43
CA LYS A 126 -12.88 10.14 -19.69
C LYS A 126 -14.35 9.72 -19.61
N GLU A 127 -15.15 10.25 -20.52
CA GLU A 127 -16.52 9.79 -20.73
C GLU A 127 -16.53 8.37 -21.33
N SER A 128 -17.47 7.55 -20.87
CA SER A 128 -17.75 6.24 -21.45
C SER A 128 -19.20 5.87 -21.17
N ALA A 129 -19.81 5.10 -22.07
CA ALA A 129 -21.13 4.50 -21.84
C ALA A 129 -21.06 3.36 -20.80
N GLU A 130 -19.91 2.70 -20.69
CA GLU A 130 -19.70 1.60 -19.74
C GLU A 130 -19.45 2.14 -18.32
N PRO A 131 -19.98 1.45 -17.29
CA PRO A 131 -19.61 1.76 -15.91
C PRO A 131 -18.12 1.47 -15.68
N LEU A 132 -17.49 2.23 -14.78
CA LEU A 132 -16.05 2.13 -14.51
C LEU A 132 -15.82 1.47 -13.15
N PHE A 133 -14.94 0.46 -13.14
CA PHE A 133 -14.24 0.03 -11.95
C PHE A 133 -12.78 0.46 -12.06
N LEU A 134 -12.35 1.33 -11.15
CA LEU A 134 -10.99 1.88 -11.12
C LEU A 134 -10.31 1.45 -9.83
N ALA A 135 -9.31 0.58 -9.93
CA ALA A 135 -8.53 0.08 -8.81
C ALA A 135 -7.21 0.87 -8.68
N VAL A 136 -7.11 1.70 -7.65
CA VAL A 136 -5.93 2.54 -7.37
C VAL A 136 -5.18 1.98 -6.17
N GLY A 137 -4.09 1.26 -6.42
CA GLY A 137 -3.32 0.58 -5.38
C GLY A 137 -2.11 1.39 -4.92
N TYR A 138 -2.30 2.30 -3.96
CA TYR A 138 -1.18 3.02 -3.37
C TYR A 138 -0.16 2.09 -2.70
N VAL A 139 1.12 2.45 -2.77
CA VAL A 139 2.21 1.70 -2.13
C VAL A 139 2.53 2.27 -0.77
N LYS A 140 2.58 3.60 -0.63
CA LYS A 140 2.74 4.25 0.67
C LYS A 140 1.54 3.91 1.58
N PRO A 141 1.74 3.77 2.90
CA PRO A 141 2.98 3.99 3.65
C PRO A 141 3.87 2.76 3.81
N HIS A 142 3.85 1.79 2.88
CA HIS A 142 4.84 0.71 2.89
C HIS A 142 6.26 1.28 2.79
N LEU A 143 7.18 0.69 3.53
CA LEU A 143 8.60 1.02 3.52
C LEU A 143 9.21 0.93 2.10
N PRO A 144 10.25 1.71 1.79
CA PRO A 144 10.85 2.74 2.66
C PRO A 144 9.98 4.00 2.79
N TRP A 145 10.05 4.71 3.92
CA TRP A 145 9.33 5.97 4.17
C TRP A 145 10.07 7.17 3.60
N TYR A 146 10.16 7.16 2.28
CA TYR A 146 10.76 8.21 1.46
C TYR A 146 9.66 9.08 0.88
N VAL A 147 9.65 10.33 1.30
CA VAL A 147 8.78 11.40 0.78
C VAL A 147 9.54 12.73 0.82
N PRO A 148 9.14 13.74 0.03
CA PRO A 148 9.83 15.03 0.00
C PRO A 148 9.88 15.71 1.37
N GLN A 149 10.91 16.54 1.59
CA GLN A 149 11.16 17.26 2.86
C GLN A 149 9.93 18.00 3.39
N GLU A 150 9.13 18.60 2.51
CA GLU A 150 7.92 19.35 2.88
C GLU A 150 6.91 18.54 3.70
N TYR A 151 6.93 17.20 3.61
CA TYR A 151 6.09 16.32 4.42
C TYR A 151 6.69 16.03 5.80
N PHE A 152 8.02 15.98 5.92
CA PHE A 152 8.70 15.87 7.21
C PHE A 152 8.55 17.16 8.02
N ASP A 153 8.58 18.31 7.36
CA ASP A 153 8.43 19.63 7.99
C ASP A 153 7.05 19.81 8.67
N ARG A 154 6.03 19.04 8.26
CA ARG A 154 4.70 19.01 8.90
C ARG A 154 4.72 18.36 10.29
N PHE A 155 5.76 17.59 10.60
CA PHE A 155 5.89 16.83 11.84
C PHE A 155 7.26 17.09 12.50
N PRO A 156 7.49 18.27 13.11
CA PRO A 156 8.72 18.56 13.84
C PRO A 156 8.99 17.49 14.90
N LEU A 157 10.25 17.07 15.07
CA LEU A 157 10.61 15.94 15.95
C LEU A 157 10.11 16.15 17.37
N GLU A 158 10.24 17.35 17.91
CA GLU A 158 9.79 17.74 19.25
C GLU A 158 8.27 17.58 19.47
N SER A 159 7.48 17.51 18.41
CA SER A 159 6.02 17.31 18.47
C SER A 159 5.61 15.83 18.40
N ILE A 160 6.52 14.95 17.97
CA ILE A 160 6.24 13.53 17.76
C ILE A 160 5.85 12.86 19.07
N GLN A 161 4.69 12.22 19.07
CA GLN A 161 4.23 11.36 20.15
C GLN A 161 4.57 9.91 19.80
N LEU A 162 5.36 9.27 20.65
CA LEU A 162 5.63 7.84 20.51
C LEU A 162 4.39 7.03 20.93
N PRO A 163 4.13 5.88 20.29
CA PRO A 163 3.09 4.98 20.74
C PRO A 163 3.38 4.48 22.16
N ALA A 164 2.32 4.19 22.92
CA ALA A 164 2.47 3.55 24.21
C ALA A 164 3.16 2.20 24.03
N PHE A 165 4.12 1.92 24.91
CA PHE A 165 4.94 0.71 24.88
C PHE A 165 5.20 0.26 26.30
N ARG A 166 5.30 -1.06 26.48
CA ARG A 166 5.64 -1.69 27.75
C ARG A 166 6.84 -2.59 27.54
N ASP A 167 7.80 -2.52 28.46
CA ASP A 167 8.97 -3.41 28.41
C ASP A 167 8.60 -4.88 28.62
N ASP A 168 7.45 -5.14 29.27
CA ASP A 168 6.93 -6.47 29.62
C ASP A 168 5.83 -6.97 28.66
N ASP A 169 5.63 -6.34 27.49
CA ASP A 169 4.49 -6.61 26.59
C ASP A 169 4.45 -8.05 26.04
N LEU A 170 5.55 -8.80 26.17
CA LEU A 170 5.65 -10.18 25.70
C LEU A 170 5.56 -11.22 26.83
N ASP A 171 5.45 -10.81 28.09
CA ASP A 171 5.53 -11.72 29.26
C ASP A 171 4.34 -12.70 29.35
N ASP A 172 3.17 -12.31 28.85
CA ASP A 172 1.95 -13.13 28.83
C ASP A 172 1.68 -13.79 27.47
N ILE A 173 2.57 -13.60 26.49
CA ILE A 173 2.42 -14.11 25.14
C ILE A 173 3.00 -15.53 25.03
N PRO A 174 2.25 -16.50 24.47
CA PRO A 174 2.78 -17.86 24.26
C PRO A 174 4.05 -17.87 23.39
N PRO A 175 4.92 -18.88 23.50
CA PRO A 175 6.20 -18.93 22.77
C PRO A 175 6.08 -18.74 21.25
N ALA A 176 4.99 -19.22 20.63
CA ALA A 176 4.74 -19.02 19.21
C ALA A 176 4.48 -17.55 18.85
N GLY A 177 3.78 -16.80 19.71
CA GLY A 177 3.54 -15.37 19.55
C GLY A 177 4.82 -14.55 19.75
N VAL A 178 5.62 -14.89 20.77
CA VAL A 178 6.94 -14.26 20.99
C VAL A 178 7.86 -14.47 19.78
N LYS A 179 7.88 -15.69 19.23
CA LYS A 179 8.62 -15.99 17.99
C LYS A 179 8.14 -15.17 16.80
N MET A 180 6.84 -14.95 16.67
CA MET A 180 6.26 -14.13 15.61
C MET A 180 6.57 -12.64 15.79
N ALA A 181 6.54 -12.13 17.02
CA ALA A 181 6.86 -10.74 17.34
C ALA A 181 8.32 -10.40 17.02
N GLY A 182 9.24 -11.37 17.16
CA GLY A 182 10.65 -11.20 16.81
C GLY A 182 11.31 -10.07 17.61
N PRO A 183 11.42 -10.18 18.95
CA PRO A 183 11.86 -9.10 19.83
C PRO A 183 13.25 -8.53 19.48
N GLU A 184 14.15 -9.35 18.95
CA GLU A 184 15.50 -8.95 18.51
C GLU A 184 15.55 -8.42 17.05
N GLY A 185 14.37 -8.20 16.47
CA GLY A 185 14.18 -7.82 15.08
C GLY A 185 14.34 -6.32 14.82
N ASP A 186 13.46 -5.80 13.97
CA ASP A 186 13.56 -4.42 13.48
C ASP A 186 13.37 -3.40 14.60
N HIS A 187 12.43 -3.64 15.53
CA HIS A 187 12.18 -2.70 16.62
C HIS A 187 13.37 -2.57 17.59
N ALA A 188 14.01 -3.68 17.97
CA ALA A 188 15.24 -3.61 18.78
C ALA A 188 16.36 -2.84 18.07
N ALA A 189 16.51 -2.99 16.76
CA ALA A 189 17.49 -2.21 15.98
C ALA A 189 17.13 -0.71 15.96
N VAL A 190 15.85 -0.37 15.84
CA VAL A 190 15.35 1.02 15.93
C VAL A 190 15.69 1.66 17.28
N LEU A 191 15.45 0.95 18.39
CA LEU A 191 15.77 1.44 19.73
C LEU A 191 17.27 1.63 19.90
N LYS A 192 18.08 0.64 19.50
CA LYS A 192 19.54 0.71 19.58
C LYS A 192 20.13 1.84 18.73
N GLY A 193 19.51 2.15 17.60
CA GLY A 193 19.93 3.21 16.68
C GLY A 193 19.43 4.61 17.03
N ASP A 194 18.71 4.78 18.14
CA ASP A 194 18.04 6.04 18.50
C ASP A 194 17.16 6.59 17.36
N GLN A 195 16.43 5.68 16.71
CA GLN A 195 15.65 6.00 15.51
C GLN A 195 14.14 6.00 15.74
N TRP A 196 13.64 5.65 16.93
CA TRP A 196 12.20 5.43 17.11
C TRP A 196 11.36 6.66 16.77
N GLN A 197 11.74 7.82 17.31
CA GLN A 197 11.06 9.08 17.05
C GLN A 197 11.13 9.50 15.58
N LYS A 198 12.28 9.27 14.93
CA LYS A 198 12.48 9.56 13.49
C LYS A 198 11.71 8.60 12.58
N GLY A 199 11.60 7.33 12.98
CA GLY A 199 10.78 6.34 12.29
C GLY A 199 9.30 6.71 12.37
N VAL A 200 8.80 7.07 13.56
CA VAL A 200 7.42 7.56 13.72
C VAL A 200 7.19 8.82 12.88
N GLN A 201 8.13 9.77 12.88
CA GLN A 201 8.09 10.95 12.00
C GLN A 201 7.99 10.56 10.51
N GLY A 202 8.87 9.67 10.03
CA GLY A 202 8.87 9.21 8.64
C GLY A 202 7.56 8.53 8.23
N TYR A 203 6.98 7.72 9.13
CA TYR A 203 5.69 7.09 8.90
C TYR A 203 4.56 8.12 8.79
N LEU A 204 4.50 9.10 9.71
CA LEU A 204 3.50 10.18 9.69
C LEU A 204 3.64 11.07 8.46
N ALA A 205 4.87 11.46 8.10
CA ALA A 205 5.16 12.21 6.88
C ALA A 205 4.67 11.45 5.63
N THR A 206 4.91 10.14 5.58
CA THR A 206 4.49 9.30 4.46
C THR A 206 2.98 9.12 4.39
N ILE A 207 2.29 9.01 5.54
CA ILE A 207 0.82 9.01 5.59
C ILE A 207 0.26 10.35 5.11
N SER A 208 0.83 11.48 5.55
CA SER A 208 0.37 12.80 5.10
C SER A 208 0.55 13.00 3.59
N TYR A 209 1.64 12.47 3.02
CA TYR A 209 1.83 12.44 1.57
C TYR A 209 0.75 11.62 0.86
N LEU A 210 0.44 10.43 1.37
CA LEU A 210 -0.62 9.59 0.82
C LEU A 210 -1.99 10.26 0.92
N ASP A 211 -2.27 10.93 2.05
CA ASP A 211 -3.52 11.66 2.27
C ASP A 211 -3.72 12.78 1.25
N ASP A 212 -2.67 13.57 0.95
CA ASP A 212 -2.70 14.57 -0.14
C ASP A 212 -3.03 13.90 -1.50
N GLN A 213 -2.52 12.70 -1.77
CA GLN A 213 -2.81 11.97 -3.02
C GLN A 213 -4.27 11.49 -3.08
N ILE A 214 -4.80 11.01 -1.95
CA ILE A 214 -6.21 10.61 -1.84
C ILE A 214 -7.11 11.84 -2.03
N GLY A 215 -6.79 12.98 -1.40
CA GLY A 215 -7.50 14.24 -1.59
C GLY A 215 -7.55 14.66 -3.05
N ARG A 216 -6.41 14.65 -3.74
CA ARG A 216 -6.33 14.94 -5.18
C ARG A 216 -7.19 13.99 -6.02
N LEU A 217 -7.22 12.70 -5.70
CA LEU A 217 -8.05 11.73 -6.41
C LEU A 217 -9.54 12.02 -6.24
N LEU A 218 -9.96 12.36 -5.01
CA LEU A 218 -11.34 12.73 -4.70
C LEU A 218 -11.75 14.04 -5.39
N ASP A 219 -10.90 15.06 -5.36
CA ASP A 219 -11.12 16.31 -6.10
C ASP A 219 -11.23 16.04 -7.60
N GLY A 220 -10.38 15.16 -8.13
CA GLY A 220 -10.43 14.73 -9.52
C GLY A 220 -11.70 13.97 -9.88
N LEU A 221 -12.26 13.19 -8.96
CA LEU A 221 -13.55 12.52 -9.12
C LEU A 221 -14.69 13.54 -9.13
N ASP A 222 -14.72 14.47 -8.19
CA ASP A 222 -15.76 15.49 -8.07
C ASP A 222 -15.77 16.46 -9.27
N ALA A 223 -14.60 16.71 -9.86
CA ALA A 223 -14.46 17.50 -11.09
C ALA A 223 -14.72 16.69 -12.38
N SER A 224 -15.06 15.40 -12.29
CA SER A 224 -15.26 14.53 -13.45
C SER A 224 -16.74 14.35 -13.81
N PRO A 225 -17.05 13.83 -15.02
CA PRO A 225 -18.41 13.43 -15.40
C PRO A 225 -19.03 12.33 -14.51
N ARG A 226 -18.23 11.74 -13.60
CA ARG A 226 -18.59 10.62 -12.71
C ARG A 226 -18.92 11.07 -11.28
N ALA A 227 -18.85 12.38 -11.00
CA ALA A 227 -19.22 12.96 -9.71
C ALA A 227 -20.64 12.58 -9.30
N GLY A 228 -20.83 12.24 -8.02
CA GLY A 228 -22.13 11.82 -7.46
C GLY A 228 -22.69 10.50 -7.98
N LYS A 229 -21.96 9.76 -8.84
CA LYS A 229 -22.37 8.48 -9.45
C LYS A 229 -21.41 7.34 -9.16
N THR A 230 -20.43 7.56 -8.28
CA THR A 230 -19.33 6.64 -8.02
C THR A 230 -19.37 6.20 -6.56
N ALA A 231 -19.40 4.89 -6.33
CA ALA A 231 -19.14 4.34 -5.01
C ALA A 231 -17.63 4.34 -4.75
N ILE A 232 -17.21 4.83 -3.58
CA ILE A 232 -15.82 4.84 -3.15
C ILE A 232 -15.64 3.80 -2.05
N VAL A 233 -14.64 2.94 -2.20
CA VAL A 233 -14.20 2.03 -1.15
C VAL A 233 -12.74 2.35 -0.84
N LEU A 234 -12.48 2.80 0.38
CA LEU A 234 -11.15 3.11 0.90
C LEU A 234 -10.90 2.24 2.13
N TRP A 235 -9.74 1.59 2.19
CA TRP A 235 -9.34 0.68 3.28
C TRP A 235 -7.83 0.62 3.44
#